data_AF-A0A182JIV2-F1
#
_entry.id   AF-A0A182JIV2-F1
#
_cell.length_a   1.000
_cell.length_b   1.000
_cell.length_c   1.000
_cell.angle_alpha   90.00
_cell.angle_beta   90.00
_cell.angle_gamma   90.00
#
_symmetry.space_group_name_H-M   'P 1'
#
loop_
_entity.id
_entity.type
_entity.pdbx_description
1 polymer ?
#
loop_
_entity_poly.entity_id
_entity_poly.type
_entity_poly.pdbx_seq_one_letter_code
_entity_poly.pdbx_strand_id
1 'polypeptide(L)'
;MGTEVSYRIGLFYYLSGLPLPRVTVVKDLGVWLDDRLAFGAHLDSVVERASRLLGLITRMASEIRDPLCLRALYCCWVRPILDYASGTWSPAGVTAADRLERVQRKFTRVAVRRFLNDPSASLPPYPARCRLLGLI
;
A
#
# COMPACT_ATOMS: atom_id res chain seq x y z
N MET A 1 38.93 4.96 -27.09
CA MET A 1 37.97 5.30 -26.03
C MET A 1 36.78 4.38 -26.20
N GLY A 2 36.87 3.13 -25.77
CA GLY A 2 36.66 2.74 -24.37
C GLY A 2 35.27 2.09 -24.28
N THR A 3 35.08 0.97 -24.98
CA THR A 3 33.86 0.17 -24.88
C THR A 3 33.83 -0.47 -23.50
N GLU A 4 33.03 0.07 -22.60
CA GLU A 4 32.70 -0.59 -21.33
C GLU A 4 31.97 -1.90 -21.63
N VAL A 5 32.73 -2.99 -21.65
CA VAL A 5 32.17 -4.34 -21.65
C VAL A 5 31.67 -4.58 -20.23
N SER A 6 30.36 -4.47 -20.03
CA SER A 6 29.71 -4.88 -18.78
C SER A 6 29.84 -6.40 -18.63
N TYR A 7 30.82 -6.86 -17.85
CA TYR A 7 31.01 -8.26 -17.51
C TYR A 7 29.88 -8.73 -16.59
N ARG A 8 28.74 -9.17 -17.14
CA ARG A 8 27.74 -9.90 -16.35
C ARG A 8 28.27 -11.31 -16.07
N ILE A 9 28.91 -11.49 -14.92
CA ILE A 9 29.40 -12.80 -14.46
C ILE A 9 28.20 -13.75 -14.33
N GLY A 10 28.14 -14.75 -15.19
CA GLY A 10 27.13 -15.80 -15.21
C GLY A 10 27.37 -16.87 -14.15
N LEU A 11 27.21 -16.52 -12.87
CA LEU A 11 27.19 -17.50 -11.78
C LEU A 11 25.90 -18.31 -11.82
N PHE A 12 26.01 -19.60 -12.14
CA PHE A 12 24.95 -20.59 -12.02
C PHE A 12 25.00 -21.20 -10.63
N TYR A 13 23.91 -21.06 -9.88
CA TYR A 13 23.76 -21.69 -8.57
C TYR A 13 22.98 -22.99 -8.73
N TYR A 14 23.35 -24.02 -7.99
CA TYR A 14 22.68 -25.31 -8.00
C TYR A 14 22.17 -25.64 -6.60
N LEU A 15 20.94 -26.17 -6.52
CA LEU A 15 20.37 -26.71 -5.30
C LEU A 15 20.10 -28.20 -5.51
N SER A 16 20.75 -29.07 -4.74
CA SER A 16 20.67 -30.52 -4.90
C SER A 16 20.97 -31.00 -6.33
N GLY A 17 21.92 -30.35 -7.01
CA GLY A 17 22.29 -30.66 -8.39
C GLY A 17 21.37 -30.05 -9.47
N LEU A 18 20.29 -29.36 -9.10
CA LEU A 18 19.39 -28.68 -10.04
C LEU A 18 19.76 -27.19 -10.17
N PRO A 19 19.89 -26.64 -11.39
CA PRO A 19 20.20 -25.23 -11.57
C PRO A 19 19.06 -24.34 -11.07
N LEU A 20 19.37 -23.36 -10.24
CA LEU A 20 18.42 -22.37 -9.75
C LEU A 20 18.13 -21.32 -10.84
N PRO A 21 16.86 -21.04 -11.16
CA PRO A 21 16.51 -20.02 -12.13
C PRO A 21 16.89 -18.64 -11.60
N ARG A 22 17.52 -17.83 -12.45
CA ARG A 22 17.70 -16.39 -12.18
C ARG A 22 16.39 -15.66 -12.49
N VAL A 23 15.81 -15.06 -11.47
CA VAL A 23 14.62 -14.22 -11.57
C VAL A 23 14.98 -12.79 -11.18
N THR A 24 14.30 -11.81 -11.77
CA THR A 24 14.46 -10.39 -11.43
C THR A 24 13.53 -9.95 -10.30
N VAL A 25 12.50 -10.74 -10.01
CA VAL A 25 11.55 -10.50 -8.92
C VAL A 25 11.24 -11.82 -8.23
N VAL A 26 11.32 -11.84 -6.90
CA VAL A 26 10.95 -12.98 -6.06
C VAL A 26 9.97 -12.55 -4.99
N LYS A 27 9.06 -13.45 -4.60
CA LYS A 27 8.17 -13.22 -3.46
C LYS A 27 8.68 -13.98 -2.26
N ASP A 28 8.98 -13.29 -1.18
CA ASP A 28 9.39 -13.89 0.09
C ASP A 28 8.61 -13.29 1.25
N LEU A 29 8.11 -14.15 2.15
CA LEU A 29 7.25 -13.77 3.27
C LEU A 29 6.11 -12.79 2.89
N GLY A 30 5.56 -12.89 1.68
CA GLY A 30 4.51 -11.97 1.22
C GLY A 30 4.99 -10.63 0.64
N VAL A 31 6.29 -10.35 0.64
CA VAL A 31 6.92 -9.15 0.07
C VAL A 31 7.50 -9.49 -1.30
N TRP A 32 7.30 -8.59 -2.27
CA TRP A 32 7.93 -8.73 -3.59
C TRP A 32 9.26 -7.98 -3.61
N LEU A 33 10.34 -8.70 -3.86
CA LEU A 33 11.71 -8.20 -3.90
C LEU A 33 12.18 -8.17 -5.35
N ASP A 34 12.47 -6.98 -5.87
CA ASP A 34 13.15 -6.83 -7.16
C ASP A 34 14.67 -6.80 -7.00
N ASP A 35 15.39 -7.03 -8.09
CA ASP A 35 16.86 -7.06 -8.15
C ASP A 35 17.54 -5.74 -7.72
N ARG A 36 16.78 -4.63 -7.69
CA ARG A 36 17.25 -3.31 -7.24
C ARG A 36 16.74 -2.94 -5.86
N LEU A 37 15.96 -3.81 -5.21
CA LEU A 37 15.27 -3.53 -3.94
C LEU A 37 14.50 -2.20 -3.98
N ALA A 38 13.85 -1.89 -5.11
CA ALA A 38 13.06 -0.68 -5.28
C ALA A 38 11.63 -0.82 -4.71
N PHE A 39 11.14 -2.06 -4.53
CA PHE A 39 9.84 -2.41 -3.96
C PHE A 39 8.62 -1.85 -4.70
N GLY A 40 8.80 -1.33 -5.92
CA GLY A 40 7.71 -0.74 -6.71
C GLY A 40 6.56 -1.72 -6.95
N ALA A 41 6.90 -2.94 -7.41
CA ALA A 41 5.92 -4.00 -7.62
C ALA A 41 5.21 -4.43 -6.32
N HIS A 42 5.94 -4.43 -5.20
CA HIS A 42 5.34 -4.71 -3.89
C HIS A 42 4.31 -3.65 -3.51
N LEU A 43 4.69 -2.38 -3.57
CA LEU A 43 3.81 -1.25 -3.23
C LEU A 43 2.58 -1.20 -4.11
N ASP A 44 2.71 -1.45 -5.41
CA ASP A 44 1.56 -1.49 -6.32
C ASP A 44 0.60 -2.62 -5.92
N SER A 45 1.12 -3.81 -5.59
CA SER A 45 0.31 -4.94 -5.11
C SER A 45 -0.40 -4.63 -3.78
N VAL A 46 0.27 -3.95 -2.85
CA VAL A 46 -0.27 -3.54 -1.54
C VAL A 46 -1.38 -2.52 -1.72
N VAL A 47 -1.15 -1.47 -2.52
CA VAL A 47 -2.11 -0.41 -2.79
C VAL A 47 -3.34 -0.96 -3.51
N GLU A 48 -3.17 -1.84 -4.49
CA GLU A 48 -4.27 -2.46 -5.22
C GLU A 48 -5.13 -3.31 -4.28
N ARG A 49 -4.51 -4.17 -3.46
CA ARG A 49 -5.21 -5.02 -2.50
C ARG A 49 -5.97 -4.18 -1.47
N ALA A 50 -5.32 -3.18 -0.88
CA ALA A 50 -5.92 -2.28 0.10
C ALA A 50 -7.08 -1.46 -0.50
N SER A 51 -6.92 -0.98 -1.73
CA SER A 51 -7.95 -0.22 -2.45
C SER A 51 -9.18 -1.05 -2.77
N ARG A 52 -9.00 -2.30 -3.20
CA ARG A 52 -10.10 -3.26 -3.44
C ARG A 52 -10.87 -3.54 -2.16
N LEU A 53 -10.17 -3.83 -1.07
CA LEU A 53 -10.79 -4.11 0.22
C LEU A 53 -11.52 -2.88 0.78
N LEU A 54 -10.93 -1.69 0.67
CA LEU A 54 -11.62 -0.44 1.01
C LEU A 54 -12.89 -0.25 0.17
N GLY A 55 -12.84 -0.55 -1.14
CA GLY A 55 -14.02 -0.54 -2.01
C GLY A 55 -15.10 -1.54 -1.59
N LEU A 56 -14.72 -2.71 -1.08
CA LEU A 56 -15.67 -3.68 -0.51
C LEU A 56 -16.30 -3.16 0.79
N ILE A 57 -15.48 -2.72 1.75
CA ILE A 57 -15.93 -2.21 3.05
C ILE A 57 -16.89 -1.04 2.86
N THR A 58 -16.53 -0.08 1.99
CA THR A 58 -17.39 1.08 1.73
C THR A 58 -18.75 0.69 1.15
N ARG A 59 -18.83 -0.35 0.31
CA ARG A 59 -20.11 -0.86 -0.20
C ARG A 59 -20.91 -1.60 0.87
N MET A 60 -20.28 -2.50 1.62
CA MET A 60 -20.96 -3.29 2.66
C MET A 60 -21.43 -2.45 3.84
N ALA A 61 -20.66 -1.43 4.21
CA ALA A 61 -20.97 -0.51 5.29
C ALA A 61 -21.71 0.74 4.78
N SER A 62 -22.49 0.67 3.68
CA SER A 62 -23.14 1.84 3.08
C SER A 62 -24.02 2.61 4.06
N GLU A 63 -24.73 1.89 4.92
CA GLU A 63 -25.65 2.44 5.92
C GLU A 63 -24.96 2.96 7.19
N ILE A 64 -23.68 2.63 7.39
CA ILE A 64 -22.94 3.05 8.58
C ILE A 64 -22.52 4.52 8.42
N ARG A 65 -23.05 5.36 9.31
CA ARG A 65 -22.73 6.79 9.38
C ARG A 65 -21.77 7.16 10.51
N ASP A 66 -21.62 6.29 11.51
CA ASP A 66 -20.67 6.50 12.60
C ASP A 66 -19.23 6.45 12.08
N PRO A 67 -18.48 7.57 12.17
CA PRO A 67 -17.09 7.62 11.70
C PRO A 67 -16.17 6.70 12.50
N LEU A 68 -16.47 6.43 13.78
CA LEU A 68 -15.63 5.56 14.62
C LEU A 68 -15.80 4.09 14.24
N CYS A 69 -17.02 3.64 13.95
CA CYS A 69 -17.27 2.31 13.39
C CYS A 69 -16.57 2.13 12.02
N LEU A 70 -16.68 3.10 11.11
CA LEU A 70 -15.97 3.06 9.83
C LEU A 70 -14.45 3.05 10.01
N ARG A 71 -13.92 3.79 11.00
CA ARG A 71 -12.51 3.73 11.37
C ARG A 71 -12.13 2.34 11.83
N ALA A 72 -12.89 1.73 12.74
CA ALA A 72 -12.58 0.40 13.24
C ALA A 72 -12.48 -0.60 12.08
N LEU A 73 -13.42 -0.59 11.13
CA LEU A 73 -13.36 -1.41 9.93
C LEU A 73 -12.09 -1.14 9.10
N TYR A 74 -11.75 0.12 8.87
CA TYR A 74 -10.53 0.50 8.15
C TYR A 74 -9.25 0.02 8.86
N CYS A 75 -9.15 0.27 10.16
CA CYS A 75 -7.99 -0.10 10.97
C CYS A 75 -7.83 -1.61 11.14
N CYS A 76 -8.92 -2.37 11.17
CA CYS A 76 -8.84 -3.83 11.30
C CYS A 76 -8.54 -4.54 9.97
N TRP A 77 -8.97 -3.99 8.82
CA TRP A 77 -8.93 -4.71 7.54
C TRP A 77 -7.96 -4.11 6.53
N VAL A 78 -7.94 -2.78 6.39
CA VAL A 78 -7.18 -2.09 5.34
C VAL A 78 -5.81 -1.66 5.85
N ARG A 79 -5.75 -1.08 7.05
CA ARG A 79 -4.50 -0.58 7.63
C ARG A 79 -3.41 -1.66 7.77
N PRO A 80 -3.70 -2.91 8.19
CA PRO A 80 -2.68 -3.94 8.31
C PRO A 80 -2.04 -4.31 6.97
N ILE A 81 -2.77 -4.18 5.85
CA ILE A 81 -2.24 -4.43 4.51
C ILE A 81 -1.21 -3.37 4.13
N LEU A 82 -1.47 -2.11 4.49
CA LEU A 82 -0.59 -0.98 4.21
C LEU A 82 0.67 -0.98 5.08
N ASP A 83 0.57 -1.44 6.32
CA ASP A 83 1.66 -1.39 7.30
C ASP A 83 2.54 -2.66 7.28
N TYR A 84 2.07 -3.74 6.63
CA TYR A 84 2.79 -5.01 6.59
C TYR A 84 4.18 -4.88 5.97
N ALA A 85 5.17 -5.44 6.66
CA ALA A 85 6.58 -5.42 6.27
C ALA A 85 7.15 -4.01 5.97
N SER A 86 6.54 -2.96 6.54
CA SER A 86 6.98 -1.58 6.34
C SER A 86 8.43 -1.31 6.73
N GLY A 87 8.98 -2.05 7.70
CA GLY A 87 10.40 -1.97 8.03
C GLY A 87 11.34 -2.40 6.89
N THR A 88 10.87 -3.21 5.93
CA THR A 88 11.68 -3.70 4.81
C THR A 88 11.74 -2.70 3.66
N TRP A 89 10.62 -2.04 3.36
CA TRP A 89 10.50 -1.15 2.20
C TRP A 89 10.45 0.34 2.58
N SER A 90 10.41 0.72 3.86
CA SER A 90 10.44 2.12 4.28
C SER A 90 11.87 2.57 4.62
N PRO A 91 12.38 3.70 4.08
CA PRO A 91 11.71 4.67 3.21
C PRO A 91 11.95 4.43 1.71
N ALA A 92 10.98 3.86 0.99
CA ALA A 92 10.96 3.71 -0.48
C ALA A 92 10.78 5.05 -1.25
N GLY A 93 10.99 6.19 -0.59
CA GLY A 93 10.85 7.54 -1.16
C GLY A 93 9.45 8.14 -1.05
N VAL A 94 9.36 9.46 -1.30
CA VAL A 94 8.12 10.25 -1.15
C VAL A 94 6.98 9.72 -2.03
N THR A 95 7.30 9.29 -3.26
CA THR A 95 6.31 8.74 -4.20
C THR A 95 5.64 7.47 -3.65
N ALA A 96 6.37 6.62 -2.95
CA ALA A 96 5.82 5.42 -2.32
C ALA A 96 4.86 5.77 -1.18
N ALA A 97 5.28 6.69 -0.30
CA ALA A 97 4.43 7.19 0.78
C ALA A 97 3.13 7.80 0.24
N ASP A 98 3.21 8.62 -0.81
CA ASP A 98 2.04 9.22 -1.46
C ASP A 98 1.07 8.18 -2.02
N ARG A 99 1.57 7.09 -2.61
CA ARG A 99 0.74 6.00 -3.12
C ARG A 99 -0.05 5.31 -2.00
N LEU A 100 0.59 5.01 -0.88
CA LEU A 100 -0.07 4.42 0.29
C LEU A 100 -1.09 5.41 0.89
N GLU A 101 -0.70 6.68 1.02
CA GLU A 101 -1.53 7.72 1.60
C GLU A 101 -2.79 8.02 0.77
N ARG A 102 -2.76 7.78 -0.56
CA ARG A 102 -3.97 7.86 -1.40
C ARG A 102 -5.09 6.94 -0.92
N VAL A 103 -4.77 5.76 -0.38
CA VAL A 103 -5.76 4.83 0.19
C VAL A 103 -6.41 5.43 1.44
N GLN A 104 -5.60 5.98 2.36
CA GLN A 104 -6.10 6.67 3.55
C GLN A 104 -6.90 7.94 3.19
N ARG A 105 -6.42 8.74 2.23
CA ARG A 105 -7.13 9.93 1.71
C ARG A 105 -8.50 9.57 1.14
N LYS A 106 -8.62 8.43 0.44
CA LYS A 106 -9.90 7.91 -0.06
C LYS A 106 -10.81 7.49 1.09
N PHE A 107 -10.30 6.73 2.07
CA PHE A 107 -11.07 6.32 3.24
C PHE A 107 -11.61 7.53 4.02
N THR A 108 -10.73 8.46 4.41
CA THR A 108 -11.11 9.64 5.19
C THR A 108 -12.16 10.50 4.49
N ARG A 109 -12.08 10.63 3.15
CA ARG A 109 -13.11 11.32 2.38
C ARG A 109 -14.47 10.62 2.49
N VAL A 110 -14.52 9.30 2.33
CA VAL A 110 -15.77 8.54 2.41
C VAL A 110 -16.37 8.60 3.82
N ALA A 111 -15.55 8.34 4.84
CA ALA A 111 -16.01 8.34 6.23
C ALA A 111 -16.56 9.70 6.66
N VAL A 112 -15.84 10.79 6.37
CA VAL A 112 -16.29 12.14 6.74
C VAL A 112 -17.50 12.59 5.91
N ARG A 113 -17.58 12.25 4.62
CA ARG A 113 -18.75 12.58 3.79
C ARG A 113 -20.02 11.90 4.31
N ARG A 114 -19.92 10.65 4.77
CA ARG A 114 -21.04 9.92 5.39
C ARG A 114 -21.43 10.49 6.74
N PHE A 115 -20.43 10.86 7.55
CA PHE A 115 -20.66 11.49 8.84
C PHE A 115 -21.39 12.83 8.73
N LEU A 116 -20.97 13.70 7.81
CA LEU A 116 -21.61 15.00 7.60
C LEU A 116 -23.04 14.86 7.08
N ASN A 117 -23.32 13.85 6.25
CA ASN A 117 -24.64 13.58 5.67
C ASN A 117 -25.31 14.79 4.98
N ASP A 118 -24.51 15.75 4.51
CA ASP A 118 -24.94 16.97 3.83
C ASP A 118 -24.16 17.10 2.51
N PRO A 119 -24.85 17.08 1.34
CA PRO A 119 -24.23 17.27 0.04
C PRO A 119 -23.53 18.63 -0.13
N SER A 120 -24.05 19.67 0.53
CA SER A 120 -23.58 21.05 0.43
C SER A 120 -22.39 21.37 1.34
N ALA A 121 -22.21 20.57 2.40
CA ALA A 121 -21.12 20.76 3.34
C ALA A 121 -19.74 20.61 2.68
N SER A 122 -18.88 21.60 2.91
CA SER A 122 -17.49 21.56 2.46
C SER A 122 -16.71 20.49 3.23
N LEU A 123 -15.97 19.65 2.50
CA LEU A 123 -15.18 18.61 3.13
C LEU A 123 -13.90 19.22 3.75
N PRO A 124 -13.59 18.96 5.04
CA PRO A 124 -12.37 19.46 5.67
C PRO A 124 -11.10 19.01 4.94
N PRO A 125 -9.99 19.77 5.06
CA PRO A 125 -8.72 19.39 4.48
C PRO A 125 -8.23 18.05 5.07
N TYR A 126 -7.41 17.33 4.31
CA TYR A 126 -7.01 15.96 4.65
C TYR A 126 -6.44 15.78 6.07
N PRO A 127 -5.54 16.66 6.57
CA PRO A 127 -5.06 16.54 7.95
C PRO A 127 -6.18 16.67 8.98
N ALA A 128 -7.13 17.58 8.78
CA ALA A 128 -8.28 17.75 9.69
C ALA A 128 -9.17 16.50 9.71
N ARG A 129 -9.40 15.86 8.55
CA ARG A 129 -10.13 14.59 8.48
C ARG A 129 -9.41 13.48 9.24
N CYS A 130 -8.08 13.42 9.17
CA CYS A 130 -7.30 12.42 9.91
C CYS A 130 -7.40 12.65 11.43
N ARG A 131 -7.37 13.91 11.91
CA ARG A 131 -7.56 14.22 13.34
C ARG A 131 -8.95 13.82 13.82
N LEU A 132 -9.99 14.17 13.06
CA LEU A 132 -11.38 13.81 13.37
C LEU A 132 -11.55 12.29 13.52
N LEU A 133 -10.85 11.52 12.68
CA LEU A 133 -10.87 10.07 12.71
C LEU A 133 -9.81 9.48 13.64
N GLY A 134 -8.92 10.26 14.26
CA GLY A 134 -7.81 9.75 15.07
C GLY A 134 -6.90 8.77 14.31
N LEU A 135 -6.49 9.13 13.09
CA LEU A 135 -5.59 8.35 12.22
C LEU A 135 -4.15 8.89 12.17
N ILE A 136 -3.88 9.95 12.93
CA ILE A 136 -2.60 10.64 13.08
C ILE A 136 -2.34 10.90 14.54
#